data_AF-A0A1C6Q6T3-F1
#
_entry.id   AF-A0A1C6Q6T3-F1
#
_cell.length_a   1.000
_cell.length_b   1.000
_cell.length_c   1.000
_cell.angle_alpha   90.00
_cell.angle_beta   90.00
_cell.angle_gamma   90.00
#
_symmetry.space_group_name_H-M   'P 1'
#
loop_
_entity.id
_entity.type
_entity.pdbx_description
1 polymer ?
#
loop_
_entity_poly.entity_id
_entity_poly.type
_entity_poly.pdbx_seq_one_letter_code
_entity_poly.pdbx_strand_id
1 'polypeptide(L)'
;MADGHSHETRWRTGDVDRQVELIEEGAVGRKIRPACEALVQVVEITDDAEAAAHRVAQRLGSTERDVLSAPYVWIGTEEEILDAMAGHERRWGITRYVLREPALDAAERLVTLIGGPHGT
;
A
#
# COMPACT_ATOMS: atom_id res chain seq x y z
N MET A 1 23.37 1.47 24.15
CA MET A 1 22.04 0.98 24.56
C MET A 1 21.40 0.40 23.31
N ALA A 2 21.07 -0.89 23.33
CA ALA A 2 20.43 -1.58 22.22
C ALA A 2 18.98 -1.84 22.62
N ASP A 3 18.12 -0.85 22.39
CA ASP A 3 16.66 -0.93 22.56
C ASP A 3 15.90 -0.73 21.24
N GLY A 4 16.61 -0.38 20.16
CA GLY A 4 16.04 -0.09 18.86
C GLY A 4 16.01 -1.32 17.94
N HIS A 5 14.88 -2.03 17.91
CA HIS A 5 14.58 -3.02 16.88
C HIS A 5 14.57 -2.36 15.48
N SER A 6 15.72 -2.31 14.82
CA SER A 6 15.77 -2.14 13.36
C SER A 6 15.31 -3.46 12.75
N HIS A 7 14.02 -3.56 12.43
CA HIS A 7 13.51 -4.67 11.64
C HIS A 7 13.76 -4.39 10.16
N GLU A 8 14.25 -5.40 9.44
CA GLU A 8 14.28 -5.37 7.97
C GLU A 8 12.87 -5.03 7.46
N THR A 9 12.79 -4.08 6.52
CA THR A 9 11.51 -3.65 5.96
C THR A 9 10.97 -4.74 5.04
N ARG A 10 9.89 -5.40 5.48
CA ARG A 10 9.23 -6.49 4.75
C ARG A 10 8.19 -5.98 3.77
N TRP A 11 8.65 -5.32 2.71
CA TRP A 11 7.79 -4.76 1.67
C TRP A 11 7.87 -5.54 0.35
N ARG A 12 8.67 -6.60 0.29
CA ARG A 12 8.69 -7.46 -0.89
C ARG A 12 7.34 -8.11 -1.05
N THR A 13 6.91 -8.31 -2.29
CA THR A 13 5.59 -8.87 -2.58
C THR A 13 5.34 -10.20 -1.86
N GLY A 14 6.35 -11.08 -1.80
CA GLY A 14 6.24 -12.37 -1.10
C GLY A 14 6.11 -12.25 0.42
N ASP A 15 6.62 -11.18 1.03
CA ASP A 15 6.42 -10.92 2.46
C ASP A 15 4.96 -10.54 2.74
N VAL A 16 4.38 -9.71 1.87
CA VAL A 16 2.96 -9.30 1.98
C VAL A 16 2.04 -10.48 1.70
N ASP A 17 2.33 -11.30 0.68
CA ASP A 17 1.61 -12.55 0.41
C ASP A 17 1.57 -13.42 1.68
N ARG A 18 2.73 -13.64 2.32
CA ARG A 18 2.83 -14.45 3.54
C ARG A 18 2.04 -13.85 4.70
N GLN A 19 2.05 -12.53 4.85
CA GLN A 19 1.29 -11.86 5.92
C GLN A 19 -0.22 -12.02 5.72
N VAL A 20 -0.70 -11.91 4.48
CA VAL A 20 -2.13 -12.10 4.17
C VAL A 20 -2.53 -13.56 4.35
N GLU A 21 -1.68 -14.52 3.95
CA GLU A 21 -1.90 -15.95 4.22
C GLU A 21 -2.05 -16.24 5.72
N LEU A 22 -1.25 -15.60 6.58
CA LEU A 22 -1.39 -15.75 8.04
C LEU A 22 -2.74 -15.25 8.56
N ILE A 23 -3.25 -14.14 8.00
CA ILE A 23 -4.58 -13.61 8.34
C ILE A 23 -5.65 -14.64 7.95
N GLU A 24 -5.52 -15.22 6.76
CA GLU A 24 -6.43 -16.23 6.21
C GLU A 24 -6.43 -17.52 7.04
N GLU A 25 -5.25 -18.05 7.36
CA GLU A 25 -5.06 -19.20 8.25
C GLU A 25 -5.70 -18.94 9.63
N GLY A 26 -5.47 -17.76 10.21
CA GLY A 26 -6.02 -17.36 11.52
C GLY A 26 -7.52 -17.03 11.50
N ALA A 27 -8.12 -16.88 10.32
CA ALA A 27 -9.54 -16.59 10.13
C ALA A 27 -10.38 -17.87 9.94
N VAL A 28 -9.76 -19.05 9.79
CA VAL A 28 -10.48 -20.32 9.62
C VAL A 28 -11.48 -20.53 10.77
N GLY A 29 -12.73 -20.85 10.42
CA GLY A 29 -13.82 -21.08 11.38
C GLY A 29 -14.55 -19.83 11.87
N ARG A 30 -14.09 -18.62 11.49
CA ARG A 30 -14.83 -17.38 11.81
C ARG A 30 -16.04 -17.23 10.88
N LYS A 31 -17.16 -16.75 11.44
CA LYS A 31 -18.37 -16.41 10.67
C LYS A 31 -18.15 -15.23 9.72
N ILE A 32 -17.29 -14.30 10.12
CA ILE A 32 -16.94 -13.09 9.38
C ILE A 32 -15.43 -13.01 9.34
N ARG A 33 -14.86 -12.84 8.14
CA ARG A 33 -13.43 -12.65 7.95
C ARG A 33 -13.01 -11.25 8.42
N PRO A 34 -11.80 -11.09 9.00
CA PRO A 34 -11.29 -9.77 9.28
C PRO A 34 -11.14 -8.97 7.98
N ALA A 35 -11.43 -7.68 8.03
CA ALA A 35 -11.09 -6.79 6.92
C ALA A 35 -9.57 -6.57 6.89
N CYS A 36 -8.97 -6.68 5.72
CA CYS A 36 -7.56 -6.37 5.52
C CYS A 36 -7.41 -4.87 5.25
N GLU A 37 -6.52 -4.23 6.01
CA GLU A 37 -6.20 -2.81 5.88
C GLU A 37 -4.69 -2.60 5.85
N ALA A 38 -4.25 -1.56 5.15
CA ALA A 38 -2.84 -1.19 5.05
C ALA A 38 -2.61 0.24 5.53
N LEU A 39 -1.59 0.43 6.36
CA LEU A 39 -1.10 1.75 6.73
C LEU A 39 -0.16 2.26 5.64
N VAL A 40 -0.56 3.33 4.97
CA VAL A 40 0.28 4.01 3.98
C VAL A 40 1.34 4.83 4.69
N GLN A 41 2.59 4.61 4.32
CA GLN A 41 3.77 5.20 4.94
C GLN A 41 4.40 6.29 4.06
N VAL A 42 4.24 6.20 2.74
CA VAL A 42 4.74 7.19 1.77
C VAL A 42 3.66 7.53 0.78
N VAL A 43 3.43 8.82 0.55
CA VAL A 43 2.53 9.33 -0.48
C VAL A 43 3.27 10.38 -1.30
N GLU A 44 3.32 10.19 -2.60
CA GLU A 44 3.91 11.13 -3.55
C GLU A 44 3.19 11.04 -4.90
N ILE A 45 2.35 12.03 -5.20
CA ILE A 45 1.71 12.13 -6.53
C ILE A 45 2.71 12.77 -7.49
N THR A 46 3.05 12.06 -8.57
CA THR A 46 4.11 12.45 -9.51
C THR A 46 3.99 11.70 -10.84
N ASP A 47 4.45 12.31 -11.93
CA ASP A 47 4.55 11.66 -13.24
C ASP A 47 5.83 10.79 -13.38
N ASP A 48 6.70 10.78 -12.36
CA ASP A 48 7.93 9.99 -12.31
C ASP A 48 7.95 9.08 -11.08
N ALA A 49 7.10 8.06 -11.12
CA ALA A 49 6.94 7.09 -10.04
C ALA A 49 8.24 6.31 -9.77
N GLU A 50 9.01 6.01 -10.81
CA GLU A 50 10.26 5.24 -10.72
C GLU A 50 11.32 6.03 -9.93
N ALA A 51 11.54 7.31 -10.25
CA ALA A 51 12.50 8.12 -9.50
C ALA A 51 12.08 8.35 -8.04
N ALA A 52 10.78 8.49 -7.77
CA ALA A 52 10.24 8.59 -6.42
C ALA A 52 10.44 7.28 -5.64
N ALA A 53 10.10 6.14 -6.24
CA ALA A 53 10.31 4.82 -5.66
C ALA A 53 11.79 4.53 -5.39
N HIS A 54 12.70 4.95 -6.28
CA HIS A 54 14.14 4.83 -6.09
C HIS A 54 14.63 5.47 -4.80
N ARG A 55 14.16 6.70 -4.49
CA ARG A 55 14.53 7.38 -3.23
C ARG A 55 14.05 6.63 -1.99
N VAL A 56 12.86 6.01 -2.07
CA VAL A 56 12.31 5.20 -0.99
C VAL A 56 13.07 3.88 -0.87
N ALA A 57 13.34 3.21 -1.99
CA ALA A 57 14.05 1.95 -2.06
C ALA A 57 15.45 2.05 -1.44
N GLN A 58 16.20 3.12 -1.73
CA GLN A 58 17.51 3.39 -1.11
C GLN A 58 17.42 3.48 0.42
N ARG A 59 16.39 4.15 0.95
CA ARG A 59 16.20 4.31 2.40
C ARG A 59 15.84 3.00 3.09
N LEU A 60 15.18 2.09 2.38
CA LEU A 60 14.69 0.82 2.91
C LEU A 60 15.65 -0.35 2.64
N GLY A 61 16.67 -0.17 1.81
CA GLY A 61 17.52 -1.27 1.32
C GLY A 61 16.72 -2.26 0.44
N SER A 62 15.81 -1.74 -0.38
CA SER A 62 14.88 -2.51 -1.22
C SER A 62 15.06 -2.15 -2.71
N THR A 63 14.19 -2.69 -3.58
CA THR A 63 14.08 -2.31 -4.99
C THR A 63 12.89 -1.37 -5.22
N GLU A 64 12.93 -0.59 -6.29
CA GLU A 64 11.84 0.27 -6.76
C GLU A 64 10.59 -0.56 -7.02
N ARG A 65 10.79 -1.73 -7.65
CA ARG A 65 9.73 -2.70 -7.92
C ARG A 65 9.04 -3.14 -6.64
N ASP A 66 9.80 -3.52 -5.61
CA ASP A 66 9.24 -3.93 -4.33
C ASP A 66 8.45 -2.78 -3.70
N VAL A 67 9.01 -1.57 -3.71
CA VAL A 67 8.35 -0.37 -3.21
C VAL A 67 7.03 -0.13 -3.93
N LEU A 68 7.02 -0.01 -5.26
CA LEU A 68 5.83 0.28 -6.06
C LEU A 68 4.76 -0.82 -5.97
N SER A 69 5.17 -2.07 -5.68
CA SER A 69 4.23 -3.18 -5.49
C SER A 69 3.61 -3.24 -4.09
N ALA A 70 4.16 -2.51 -3.11
CA ALA A 70 3.77 -2.63 -1.73
C ALA A 70 2.49 -1.82 -1.43
N PRO A 71 1.57 -2.34 -0.60
CA PRO A 71 0.33 -1.62 -0.26
C PRO A 71 0.58 -0.47 0.74
N TYR A 72 1.84 -0.21 1.08
CA TYR A 72 2.26 0.79 2.06
C TYR A 72 2.71 2.10 1.41
N VAL A 73 2.69 2.19 0.08
CA VAL A 73 3.03 3.42 -0.64
C VAL A 73 1.98 3.78 -1.67
N TRP A 74 1.77 5.07 -1.85
CA TRP A 74 1.01 5.65 -2.96
C TRP A 74 1.96 6.57 -3.73
N ILE A 75 2.61 6.03 -4.76
CA ILE A 75 3.61 6.74 -5.56
C ILE A 75 3.24 6.59 -7.03
N GLY A 76 3.13 7.72 -7.74
CA GLY A 76 2.77 7.79 -9.15
C GLY A 76 1.65 8.79 -9.40
N THR A 77 1.08 8.75 -10.59
CA THR A 77 -0.12 9.52 -10.94
C THR A 77 -1.32 9.04 -10.12
N GLU A 78 -2.38 9.84 -10.03
CA GLU A 78 -3.59 9.38 -9.35
C GLU A 78 -4.16 8.09 -9.96
N GLU A 79 -4.11 7.94 -11.30
CA GLU A 79 -4.57 6.73 -12.01
C GLU A 79 -3.73 5.50 -11.64
N GLU A 80 -2.40 5.62 -11.66
CA GLU A 80 -1.50 4.52 -11.28
C GLU A 80 -1.70 4.08 -9.83
N ILE A 81 -1.94 5.03 -8.92
CA ILE A 81 -2.22 4.73 -7.52
C ILE A 81 -3.55 3.97 -7.39
N LEU A 82 -4.60 4.40 -8.08
CA LEU A 82 -5.90 3.71 -8.08
C LEU A 82 -5.81 2.30 -8.68
N ASP A 83 -5.07 2.14 -9.77
CA ASP A 83 -4.82 0.84 -10.39
C ASP A 83 -4.03 -0.09 -9.46
N ALA A 84 -3.03 0.43 -8.75
CA ALA A 84 -2.29 -0.32 -7.74
C ALA A 84 -3.22 -0.75 -6.59
N MET A 85 -4.07 0.15 -6.07
CA MET A 85 -5.05 -0.16 -5.03
C MET A 85 -6.02 -1.26 -5.47
N ALA A 86 -6.54 -1.19 -6.69
CA ALA A 86 -7.38 -2.25 -7.26
C ALA A 86 -6.62 -3.57 -7.43
N GLY A 87 -5.32 -3.51 -7.76
CA GLY A 87 -4.42 -4.66 -7.76
C GLY A 87 -4.28 -5.30 -6.37
N HIS A 88 -4.13 -4.48 -5.32
CA HIS A 88 -4.02 -4.94 -3.94
C HIS A 88 -5.33 -5.56 -3.45
N GLU A 89 -6.49 -5.03 -3.84
CA GLU A 89 -7.79 -5.66 -3.55
C GLU A 89 -7.85 -7.06 -4.19
N ARG A 90 -7.55 -7.17 -5.49
CA ARG A 90 -7.61 -8.45 -6.21
C ARG A 90 -6.65 -9.50 -5.65
N ARG A 91 -5.45 -9.08 -5.23
CA ARG A 91 -4.40 -10.00 -4.77
C ARG A 91 -4.49 -10.32 -3.28
N TRP A 92 -4.76 -9.32 -2.45
CA TRP A 92 -4.63 -9.40 -0.99
C TRP A 92 -5.93 -9.11 -0.23
N GLY A 93 -7.01 -8.74 -0.92
CA GLY A 93 -8.27 -8.35 -0.28
C GLY A 93 -8.18 -7.06 0.54
N ILE A 94 -7.16 -6.23 0.30
CA ILE A 94 -6.99 -4.95 1.00
C ILE A 94 -8.00 -3.95 0.44
N THR A 95 -8.96 -3.56 1.27
CA THR A 95 -10.08 -2.68 0.90
C THR A 95 -10.09 -1.38 1.70
N ARG A 96 -9.14 -1.22 2.63
CA ARG A 96 -9.05 -0.08 3.53
C ARG A 96 -7.61 0.39 3.64
N TYR A 97 -7.43 1.70 3.55
CA TYR A 97 -6.14 2.34 3.72
C TYR A 97 -6.21 3.34 4.86
N VAL A 98 -5.20 3.29 5.71
CA VAL A 98 -5.02 4.22 6.81
C VAL A 98 -3.93 5.21 6.41
N LEU A 99 -4.22 6.49 6.59
CA LEU A 99 -3.34 7.59 6.21
C LEU A 99 -2.98 8.41 7.44
N ARG A 100 -1.84 9.09 7.36
CA ARG A 100 -1.47 10.14 8.31
C ARG A 100 -1.96 11.49 7.78
N GLU A 101 -2.18 12.44 8.68
CA GLU A 101 -2.70 13.78 8.38
C GLU A 101 -2.03 14.45 7.14
N PRO A 102 -0.69 14.41 6.94
CA PRO A 102 -0.07 15.08 5.80
C PRO A 102 -0.46 14.50 4.43
N ALA A 103 -1.07 13.32 4.38
CA ALA A 103 -1.49 12.65 3.15
C ALA A 103 -2.99 12.87 2.82
N LEU A 104 -3.74 13.64 3.62
CA LEU A 104 -5.18 13.80 3.42
C LEU A 104 -5.51 14.55 2.13
N ASP A 105 -4.74 15.56 1.73
CA ASP A 105 -4.96 16.28 0.45
C ASP A 105 -4.80 15.35 -0.75
N ALA A 106 -3.82 14.43 -0.70
CA ALA A 106 -3.64 13.43 -1.76
C ALA A 106 -4.82 12.44 -1.78
N ALA A 107 -5.31 12.03 -0.61
CA ALA A 107 -6.47 11.16 -0.50
C ALA A 107 -7.75 11.81 -1.05
N GLU A 108 -7.94 13.10 -0.84
CA GLU A 108 -9.08 13.85 -1.38
C GLU A 108 -9.10 13.82 -2.92
N ARG A 109 -7.95 13.95 -3.56
CA ARG A 109 -7.82 13.83 -5.02
C ARG A 109 -8.26 12.44 -5.52
N LEU A 110 -7.76 11.39 -4.88
CA LEU A 110 -8.10 10.00 -5.23
C LEU A 110 -9.59 9.70 -5.01
N VAL A 111 -10.16 10.14 -3.89
CA VAL A 111 -11.59 9.93 -3.58
C VAL A 111 -12.48 10.69 -4.57
N THR A 112 -12.09 11.89 -4.98
CA THR A 112 -12.83 12.68 -5.98
C THR A 112 -12.85 11.98 -7.33
N LEU A 113 -11.76 11.33 -7.74
CA LEU A 113 -11.69 10.54 -8.96
C LEU A 113 -12.62 9.31 -8.90
N ILE A 114 -12.66 8.61 -7.77
CA ILE A 114 -13.56 7.47 -7.55
C ILE A 114 -15.03 7.92 -7.54
N GLY A 115 -15.32 9.06 -6.92
CA GLY A 115 -16.67 9.63 -6.80
C GLY A 115 -17.14 10.44 -8.00
N GLY A 116 -16.27 10.72 -8.97
CA GLY A 116 -16.60 11.36 -10.23
C GLY A 116 -17.49 10.48 -11.11
N PRO A 117 -18.13 11.02 -12.16
CA PRO A 117 -19.04 10.29 -13.04
C PRO A 117 -18.29 9.28 -13.94
N HIS A 118 -17.80 8.21 -13.34
CA HIS A 118 -17.37 6.97 -13.99
C HIS A 118 -18.14 5.80 -13.38
N GLY A 119 -19.47 5.94 -13.38
CA GLY A 119 -20.43 4.87 -13.12
C GLY A 119 -21.48 4.88 -14.21
N THR A 120 -21.20 4.20 -15.32
CA THR A 120 -22.21 3.72 -16.28
C THR A 120 -22.73 2.37 -15.83
#